data_AF-X7E3V5-F1
#
_entry.id   AF-X7E3V5-F1
#
_cell.length_a   1.000
_cell.length_b   1.000
_cell.length_c   1.000
_cell.angle_alpha   90.00
_cell.angle_beta   90.00
_cell.angle_gamma   90.00
#
_symmetry.space_group_name_H-M   'P 1'
#
loop_
_entity.id
_entity.type
_entity.pdbx_description
1 polymer ?
#
loop_
_entity_poly.entity_id
_entity_poly.type
_entity_poly.pdbx_seq_one_letter_code
_entity_poly.pdbx_strand_id
1 'polypeptide(L)'
;MIKYWLITILFSSMAYGTDSFSDSLEYAQVTYVKASQTSNGSWCFDTQVRHNDEGWQHYADTWQVVSQQGEVLGERVLFHPHDNEQPFTRSLCGVQIPSDVTMVIVRAKCNLHGFGGQTVVIDLGSSKGDKYSVTR
;
A
#
# COMPACT_ATOMS: atom_id res chain seq x y z
N MET A 1 14.55 -55.25 1.99
CA MET A 1 13.20 -54.63 2.02
C MET A 1 13.38 -53.15 2.30
N ILE A 2 13.35 -52.30 1.27
CA ILE A 2 13.57 -50.85 1.38
C ILE A 2 12.19 -50.19 1.45
N LYS A 3 11.85 -49.61 2.60
CA LYS A 3 10.60 -48.84 2.79
C LYS A 3 10.89 -47.37 2.47
N TYR A 4 10.39 -46.88 1.34
CA TYR A 4 10.36 -45.46 1.02
C TYR A 4 9.27 -44.78 1.86
N TRP A 5 9.65 -43.78 2.64
CA TRP A 5 8.71 -42.87 3.29
C TRP A 5 8.34 -41.78 2.30
N LEU A 6 7.10 -41.79 1.81
CA LEU A 6 6.53 -40.66 1.09
C LEU A 6 6.26 -39.53 2.09
N ILE A 7 7.08 -38.49 2.06
CA ILE A 7 6.78 -37.22 2.71
C ILE A 7 5.84 -36.46 1.77
N THR A 8 4.55 -36.45 2.09
CA THR A 8 3.58 -35.58 1.42
C THR A 8 3.76 -34.17 1.98
N ILE A 9 4.44 -33.30 1.23
CA ILE A 9 4.49 -31.87 1.55
C ILE A 9 3.15 -31.26 1.14
N LEU A 10 2.30 -30.99 2.13
CA LEU A 10 1.10 -30.18 1.96
C LEU A 10 1.54 -28.72 1.76
N PHE A 11 1.56 -28.25 0.51
CA PHE A 11 1.57 -26.83 0.22
C PHE A 11 0.18 -26.27 0.57
N SER A 12 0.03 -25.74 1.78
CA SER A 12 -1.12 -24.90 2.09
C SER A 12 -0.95 -23.59 1.34
N SER A 13 -1.59 -23.46 0.19
CA SER A 13 -1.76 -22.18 -0.47
C SER A 13 -2.55 -21.28 0.48
N MET A 14 -1.88 -20.31 1.13
CA MET A 14 -2.58 -19.20 1.75
C MET A 14 -3.32 -18.47 0.64
N ALA A 15 -4.63 -18.70 0.57
CA ALA A 15 -5.51 -17.85 -0.18
C ALA A 15 -5.45 -16.47 0.48
N TYR A 16 -4.80 -15.52 -0.18
CA TYR A 16 -4.97 -14.12 0.16
C TYR A 16 -6.46 -13.84 0.01
N GLY A 17 -7.13 -13.51 1.13
CA GLY A 17 -8.48 -13.00 1.08
C GLY A 17 -8.47 -11.82 0.11
N THR A 18 -9.32 -11.86 -0.91
CA THR A 18 -9.61 -10.67 -1.69
C THR A 18 -10.29 -9.71 -0.73
N ASP A 19 -9.51 -8.86 -0.05
CA ASP A 19 -10.07 -7.71 0.67
C ASP A 19 -10.84 -6.92 -0.39
N SER A 20 -12.16 -7.07 -0.34
CA SER A 20 -13.07 -6.35 -1.23
C SER A 20 -12.96 -4.88 -0.85
N PHE A 21 -12.32 -4.09 -1.70
CA PHE A 21 -12.30 -2.64 -1.55
C PHE A 21 -13.63 -2.04 -2.05
N SER A 22 -13.96 -0.85 -1.55
CA SER A 22 -15.07 -0.03 -2.01
C SER A 22 -14.55 1.06 -2.93
N ASP A 23 -15.20 1.24 -4.08
CA ASP A 23 -14.98 2.40 -4.97
C ASP A 23 -15.63 3.70 -4.44
N SER A 24 -16.36 3.62 -3.31
CA SER A 24 -16.97 4.79 -2.69
C SER A 24 -15.91 5.76 -2.16
N LEU A 25 -16.11 7.05 -2.39
CA LEU A 25 -15.23 8.11 -1.88
C LEU A 25 -15.40 8.40 -0.38
N GLU A 26 -16.31 7.70 0.29
CA GLU A 26 -16.38 7.60 1.77
C GLU A 26 -15.14 6.88 2.36
N TYR A 27 -14.40 6.14 1.52
CA TYR A 27 -13.13 5.52 1.86
C TYR A 27 -11.99 6.16 1.07
N ALA A 28 -10.83 6.29 1.71
CA ALA A 28 -9.67 6.91 1.09
C ALA A 28 -9.05 5.98 0.04
N GLN A 29 -8.99 6.45 -1.20
CA GLN A 29 -8.54 5.69 -2.36
C GLN A 29 -7.10 6.03 -2.68
N VAL A 30 -6.22 5.03 -2.82
CA VAL A 30 -4.91 5.23 -3.43
C VAL A 30 -5.06 5.11 -4.95
N THR A 31 -4.88 6.22 -5.67
CA THR A 31 -5.12 6.25 -7.12
C THR A 31 -3.85 6.07 -7.94
N TYR A 32 -2.70 6.50 -7.41
CA TYR A 32 -1.41 6.33 -8.06
C TYR A 32 -0.27 6.39 -7.04
N VAL A 33 0.83 5.65 -7.29
CA VAL A 33 2.05 5.74 -6.47
C VAL A 33 3.29 5.82 -7.35
N LYS A 34 4.17 6.78 -7.05
CA LYS A 34 5.54 6.76 -7.56
C LYS A 34 6.49 6.30 -6.47
N ALA A 35 7.17 5.19 -6.69
CA ALA A 35 8.21 4.68 -5.81
C ALA A 35 9.58 5.01 -6.40
N SER A 36 10.49 5.54 -5.58
CA SER A 36 11.89 5.75 -5.97
C SER A 36 12.84 5.21 -4.92
N GLN A 37 13.84 4.44 -5.36
CA GLN A 37 14.94 4.03 -4.51
C GLN A 37 15.98 5.16 -4.48
N THR A 38 16.47 5.46 -3.29
CA THR A 38 17.54 6.43 -3.07
C THR A 38 18.90 5.72 -3.07
N SER A 39 19.98 6.48 -3.19
CA SER A 39 21.35 5.93 -3.27
C SER A 39 21.79 5.13 -2.05
N ASN A 40 21.16 5.34 -0.88
CA ASN A 40 21.43 4.57 0.33
C ASN A 40 20.57 3.30 0.45
N GLY A 41 19.79 2.96 -0.58
CA GLY A 41 18.93 1.77 -0.63
C GLY A 41 17.52 1.98 -0.05
N SER A 42 17.26 3.09 0.66
CA SER A 42 15.93 3.41 1.19
C SER A 42 14.98 3.90 0.11
N TRP A 43 13.68 3.81 0.37
CA TRP A 43 12.64 4.16 -0.59
C TRP A 43 11.92 5.47 -0.23
N CYS A 44 11.52 6.18 -1.27
CA CYS A 44 10.55 7.26 -1.24
C CYS A 44 9.28 6.84 -1.99
N PHE A 45 8.13 7.18 -1.44
CA PHE A 45 6.82 6.96 -2.03
C PHE A 45 6.08 8.28 -2.12
N ASP A 46 5.77 8.72 -3.34
CA ASP A 46 4.83 9.80 -3.61
C ASP A 46 3.45 9.17 -3.88
N THR A 47 2.55 9.28 -2.91
CA THR A 47 1.25 8.60 -2.93
C THR A 47 0.15 9.60 -3.23
N GLN A 48 -0.58 9.38 -4.33
CA GLN A 48 -1.79 10.13 -4.67
C GLN A 48 -2.99 9.48 -3.99
N VAL A 49 -3.74 10.28 -3.23
CA VAL A 49 -4.94 9.89 -2.51
C VAL A 49 -6.13 10.69 -3.01
N ARG A 50 -7.28 10.01 -3.13
CA ARG A 50 -8.58 10.61 -3.41
C ARG A 50 -9.57 10.22 -2.32
N HIS A 51 -10.23 11.20 -1.72
CA HIS A 51 -11.28 11.00 -0.71
C HIS A 51 -12.31 12.11 -0.79
N ASN A 52 -13.57 11.85 -0.43
CA ASN A 52 -14.58 12.88 -0.23
C ASN A 52 -14.45 13.44 1.19
N ASP A 53 -13.40 14.23 1.43
CA ASP A 53 -13.24 14.90 2.72
C ASP A 53 -14.45 15.83 2.97
N GLU A 54 -14.98 15.78 4.20
CA GLU A 54 -16.09 16.61 4.70
C GLU A 54 -15.70 17.25 6.04
N GLY A 55 -14.47 17.75 6.09
CA GLY A 55 -13.87 18.35 7.29
C GLY A 55 -13.33 17.34 8.32
N TRP A 56 -13.03 17.84 9.52
CA TRP A 56 -12.23 17.14 10.54
C TRP A 56 -12.78 15.80 11.05
N GLN A 57 -14.08 15.54 10.85
CA GLN A 57 -14.72 14.30 11.31
C GLN A 57 -14.78 13.22 10.23
N HIS A 58 -14.49 13.56 8.97
CA HIS A 58 -14.58 12.65 7.83
C HIS A 58 -13.55 13.04 6.78
N TYR A 59 -12.32 12.55 6.92
CA TYR A 59 -11.25 12.82 5.97
C TYR A 59 -10.21 11.70 5.91
N ALA A 60 -9.39 11.71 4.86
CA ALA A 60 -8.22 10.84 4.78
C ALA A 60 -7.13 11.31 5.75
N ASP A 61 -6.89 10.55 6.84
CA ASP A 61 -5.96 10.94 7.91
C ASP A 61 -4.62 10.19 7.85
N THR A 62 -4.49 9.15 7.03
CA THR A 62 -3.27 8.35 6.94
C THR A 62 -3.16 7.62 5.61
N TRP A 63 -1.95 7.39 5.13
CA TRP A 63 -1.65 6.28 4.21
C TRP A 63 -0.40 5.52 4.65
N GLN A 64 -0.31 4.25 4.27
CA GLN A 64 0.73 3.31 4.69
C GLN A 64 1.34 2.59 3.50
N VAL A 65 2.61 2.22 3.63
CA VAL A 65 3.27 1.17 2.84
C VAL A 65 3.33 -0.08 3.71
N VAL A 66 2.78 -1.18 3.22
CA VAL A 66 2.76 -2.45 3.96
C VAL A 66 3.33 -3.60 3.14
N SER A 67 3.89 -4.60 3.82
CA SER A 67 4.30 -5.86 3.19
C SER A 67 3.08 -6.71 2.82
N GLN A 68 3.28 -7.76 2.02
CA GLN A 68 2.22 -8.71 1.70
C GLN A 68 1.70 -9.47 2.92
N GLN A 69 2.48 -9.51 4.00
CA GLN A 69 2.11 -10.12 5.28
C GLN A 69 1.37 -9.13 6.21
N GLY A 70 1.17 -7.89 5.78
CA GLY A 70 0.46 -6.85 6.53
C GLY A 70 1.32 -6.06 7.51
N GLU A 71 2.64 -6.25 7.50
CA GLU A 71 3.57 -5.45 8.32
C GLU A 71 3.63 -4.02 7.78
N VAL A 72 3.53 -3.02 8.67
CA VAL A 72 3.66 -1.61 8.29
C VAL A 72 5.15 -1.25 8.14
N LEU A 73 5.58 -1.01 6.90
CA LEU A 73 6.95 -0.62 6.56
C LEU A 73 7.15 0.89 6.62
N GLY A 74 6.07 1.65 6.45
CA GLY A 74 6.06 3.10 6.56
C GLY A 74 4.65 3.65 6.71
N GLU A 75 4.52 4.75 7.43
CA GLU A 75 3.25 5.43 7.66
C GLU A 75 3.40 6.94 7.46
N ARG A 76 2.42 7.53 6.77
CA ARG A 76 2.31 8.98 6.58
C ARG A 76 0.98 9.46 7.14
N VAL A 77 1.05 10.15 8.28
CA VAL A 77 -0.10 10.87 8.86
C VAL A 77 -0.40 12.12 8.03
N LEU A 78 -1.69 12.39 7.81
CA LEU A 78 -2.25 13.55 7.14
C LEU A 78 -2.98 14.40 8.19
N PHE A 79 -2.48 15.61 8.44
CA PHE A 79 -2.86 16.40 9.62
C PHE A 79 -4.06 17.33 9.41
N HIS A 80 -4.64 17.38 8.21
CA HIS A 80 -5.78 18.23 7.92
C HIS A 80 -6.64 17.64 6.79
N PRO A 81 -7.93 17.99 6.71
CA PRO A 81 -8.75 17.72 5.53
C PRO A 81 -8.18 18.41 4.29
N HIS A 82 -8.41 17.79 3.14
CA HIS A 82 -8.00 18.23 1.81
C HIS A 82 -9.22 18.48 0.91
N ASP A 83 -10.32 19.02 1.45
CA ASP A 83 -11.60 19.20 0.72
C ASP A 83 -11.44 19.98 -0.59
N ASN A 84 -10.46 20.89 -0.65
CA ASN A 84 -10.17 21.77 -1.80
C ASN A 84 -8.97 21.32 -2.65
N GLU A 85 -8.38 20.15 -2.37
CA GLU A 85 -7.18 19.63 -3.03
C GLU A 85 -7.39 18.12 -3.29
N GLN A 86 -8.21 17.77 -4.28
CA GLN A 86 -8.51 16.37 -4.62
C GLN A 86 -8.31 16.08 -6.11
N PRO A 87 -7.59 15.01 -6.48
CA PRO A 87 -6.73 14.22 -5.59
C PRO A 87 -5.51 15.02 -5.11
N PHE A 88 -4.96 14.66 -3.96
CA PHE A 88 -3.70 15.23 -3.46
C PHE A 88 -2.60 14.18 -3.43
N THR A 89 -1.35 14.64 -3.45
CA THR A 89 -0.17 13.76 -3.31
C THR A 89 0.63 14.15 -2.09
N ARG A 90 1.05 13.17 -1.29
CA ARG A 90 2.01 13.38 -0.19
C ARG A 90 3.09 12.31 -0.24
N SER A 91 4.29 12.72 0.15
CA SER A 91 5.49 11.88 0.09
C SER A 91 5.88 11.33 1.46
N LEU A 92 6.45 10.13 1.46
CA LEU A 92 7.18 9.53 2.59
C LEU A 92 8.50 8.97 2.09
N CYS A 93 9.61 9.41 2.68
CA CYS A 93 10.96 8.98 2.33
C CYS A 93 11.65 8.29 3.50
N GLY A 94 12.71 7.52 3.19
CA GLY A 94 13.48 6.79 4.19
C GLY A 94 12.86 5.44 4.59
N VAL A 95 11.85 4.99 3.84
CA VAL A 95 11.17 3.70 4.07
C VAL A 95 12.18 2.58 3.82
N GLN A 96 12.44 1.78 4.86
CA GLN A 96 13.31 0.62 4.76
C GLN A 96 12.48 -0.59 4.32
N ILE A 97 12.85 -1.19 3.19
CA ILE A 97 12.20 -2.38 2.67
C ILE A 97 13.21 -3.51 2.72
N PRO A 98 12.93 -4.62 3.43
CA PRO A 98 13.79 -5.80 3.44
C PRO A 98 14.09 -6.28 2.02
N SER A 99 15.30 -6.77 1.77
CA SER A 99 15.76 -7.13 0.42
C SER A 99 14.98 -8.28 -0.22
N ASP A 100 14.31 -9.10 0.60
CA ASP A 100 13.45 -10.20 0.20
C ASP A 100 12.01 -9.76 -0.12
N VAL A 101 11.62 -8.53 0.21
CA VAL A 101 10.32 -7.95 -0.14
C VAL A 101 10.38 -7.34 -1.54
N THR A 102 9.76 -8.01 -2.50
CA THR A 102 9.66 -7.54 -3.90
C THR A 102 8.34 -6.83 -4.19
N MET A 103 7.33 -7.05 -3.37
CA MET A 103 6.00 -6.45 -3.52
C MET A 103 5.56 -5.75 -2.24
N VAL A 104 5.03 -4.55 -2.38
CA VAL A 104 4.40 -3.79 -1.29
C VAL A 104 3.00 -3.34 -1.69
N ILE A 105 2.18 -3.08 -0.68
CA ILE A 105 0.82 -2.57 -0.85
C ILE A 105 0.78 -1.17 -0.25
N VAL A 106 0.25 -0.20 -1.00
CA VAL A 106 -0.03 1.14 -0.50
C VAL A 106 -1.52 1.30 -0.30
N ARG A 107 -1.91 1.70 0.92
CA ARG A 107 -3.32 1.85 1.33
C ARG A 107 -3.54 3.15 2.08
N ALA A 108 -4.71 3.75 1.93
CA ALA A 108 -5.12 4.97 2.62
C ALA A 108 -6.28 4.69 3.58
N LYS A 109 -6.36 5.49 4.65
CA LYS A 109 -7.32 5.35 5.74
C LYS A 109 -8.20 6.60 5.78
N CYS A 110 -9.51 6.38 5.88
CA CYS A 110 -10.45 7.40 6.31
C CYS A 110 -10.54 7.35 7.85
N ASN A 111 -10.54 8.50 8.51
CA ASN A 111 -10.62 8.55 9.98
C ASN A 111 -11.94 8.01 10.55
N LEU A 112 -13.02 8.03 9.74
CA LEU A 112 -14.34 7.53 10.11
C LEU A 112 -14.54 6.07 9.70
N HIS A 113 -14.16 5.71 8.47
CA HIS A 113 -14.46 4.41 7.88
C HIS A 113 -13.27 3.42 7.83
N GLY A 114 -12.09 3.85 8.25
CA GLY A 114 -10.88 3.02 8.28
C GLY A 114 -10.30 2.72 6.89
N PHE A 115 -9.68 1.54 6.75
CA PHE A 115 -9.13 1.05 5.50
C PHE A 115 -10.20 0.24 4.74
N GLY A 116 -10.89 0.89 3.81
CA GLY A 116 -11.84 0.20 2.92
C GLY A 116 -11.78 0.66 1.47
N GLY A 117 -10.86 1.58 1.17
CA GLY A 117 -10.67 2.09 -0.19
C GLY A 117 -9.67 1.26 -0.98
N GLN A 118 -9.56 1.58 -2.26
CA GLN A 118 -8.65 0.94 -3.18
C GLN A 118 -7.19 1.09 -2.73
N THR A 119 -6.47 -0.02 -2.80
CA THR A 119 -5.03 -0.08 -2.58
C THR A 119 -4.28 -0.21 -3.90
N VAL A 120 -3.00 0.15 -3.91
CA VAL A 120 -2.10 -0.10 -5.05
C VAL A 120 -1.04 -1.12 -4.64
N VAL A 121 -0.98 -2.24 -5.36
CA VAL A 121 0.12 -3.22 -5.23
C VAL A 121 1.25 -2.80 -6.17
N ILE A 122 2.46 -2.70 -5.62
CA ILE A 122 3.66 -2.25 -6.32
C ILE A 122 4.65 -3.40 -6.35
N ASP A 123 5.03 -3.84 -7.55
CA ASP A 123 6.21 -4.69 -7.75
C ASP A 123 7.44 -3.78 -7.88
N LEU A 124 8.29 -3.79 -6.86
CA LEU A 124 9.51 -2.99 -6.80
C LEU A 124 10.57 -3.43 -7.82
N GLY A 125 10.39 -4.61 -8.44
CA GLY A 125 11.19 -5.13 -9.54
C GLY A 125 10.79 -4.60 -10.93
N SER A 126 9.56 -4.09 -11.08
CA SER A 126 9.04 -3.58 -12.36
C SER A 126 9.08 -2.06 -12.41
N SER A 127 9.53 -1.47 -13.52
CA SER A 127 9.59 0.00 -13.67
C SER A 127 8.22 0.67 -13.70
N LYS A 128 7.13 -0.07 -13.96
CA LYS A 128 5.75 0.43 -13.93
C LYS A 128 4.71 -0.68 -13.81
N GLY A 129 3.52 -0.30 -13.38
CA GLY A 129 2.27 -1.06 -13.50
C GLY A 129 1.10 -0.11 -13.76
N ASP A 130 -0.13 -0.60 -13.64
CA ASP A 130 -1.33 0.18 -14.00
C ASP A 130 -1.48 1.48 -13.20
N LYS A 131 -1.14 1.44 -11.91
CA LYS A 131 -1.30 2.56 -10.96
C LYS A 131 -0.01 2.92 -10.23
N TYR A 132 1.14 2.51 -10.76
CA TYR A 132 2.41 2.89 -10.17
C TYR A 132 3.55 2.99 -11.17
N SER A 133 4.61 3.69 -10.75
CA SER A 133 5.92 3.66 -11.38
C SER A 133 7.02 3.43 -10.33
N VAL A 134 8.11 2.82 -10.77
CA VAL A 134 9.30 2.57 -9.96
C VAL A 134 10.53 3.14 -10.65
N THR A 135 11.32 3.89 -9.91
CA THR A 135 12.68 4.31 -10.31
C THR A 135 13.67 3.78 -9.29
N ARG A 136 14.76 3.18 -9.76
CA ARG A 136 15.87 2.74 -8.92
C ARG A 136 17.10 3.58 -9.18
#